data_AF-A0A7G9P242-F1
#
_entry.id   AF-A0A7G9P242-F1
#
_cell.length_a   1.000
_cell.length_b   1.000
_cell.length_c   1.000
_cell.angle_alpha   90.00
_cell.angle_beta   90.00
_cell.angle_gamma   90.00
#
_symmetry.space_group_name_H-M   'P 1'
#
loop_
_entity.id
_entity.type
_entity.pdbx_description
1 polymer ?
#
loop_
_entity_poly.entity_id
_entity_poly.type
_entity_poly.pdbx_seq_one_letter_code
_entity_poly.pdbx_strand_id
1 'polypeptide(L)'
;MANGSNGHDQRGRFTVGNKAAVGRRTRHAERVGKLRDELLDAITPEAIRKAITALIREAESGNVAAIRELLDRAVGKPIEADLLERLESLETAIAERKP
;
A
#
# COMPACT_ATOMS: atom_id res chain seq x y z
N MET A 1 3.18 -31.42 -10.89
CA MET A 1 4.57 -31.21 -11.35
C MET A 1 5.24 -30.24 -10.38
N ALA A 2 6.38 -30.61 -9.79
CA ALA A 2 7.06 -29.79 -8.79
C ALA A 2 7.94 -28.73 -9.49
N ASN A 3 7.65 -27.44 -9.27
CA ASN A 3 8.50 -26.32 -9.69
C ASN A 3 9.79 -26.33 -8.86
N GLY A 4 10.80 -27.07 -9.31
CA GLY A 4 11.98 -27.41 -8.51
C GLY A 4 13.31 -27.14 -9.18
N SER A 5 13.54 -25.92 -9.69
CA SER A 5 14.91 -25.37 -9.88
C SER A 5 14.97 -23.83 -9.88
N ASN A 6 13.97 -23.13 -9.31
CA ASN A 6 13.70 -21.70 -9.50
C ASN A 6 14.70 -20.70 -8.86
N GLY A 7 15.89 -21.12 -8.46
CA GLY A 7 16.87 -20.20 -7.85
C GLY A 7 16.40 -19.64 -6.51
N HIS A 8 15.64 -20.41 -5.74
CA HIS A 8 15.24 -20.12 -4.36
C HIS A 8 15.70 -21.23 -3.41
N ASP A 9 15.98 -20.89 -2.15
CA ASP A 9 16.30 -21.85 -1.09
C ASP A 9 15.03 -22.49 -0.51
N GLN A 10 15.20 -23.43 0.42
CA GLN A 10 14.07 -24.12 1.08
C GLN A 10 13.15 -23.20 1.90
N ARG A 11 13.56 -21.93 2.09
CA ARG A 11 12.77 -20.88 2.76
C ARG A 11 12.17 -19.89 1.76
N GLY A 12 12.26 -20.16 0.46
CA GLY A 12 11.75 -19.30 -0.61
C GLY A 12 12.61 -18.06 -0.91
N ARG A 13 13.80 -17.94 -0.32
CA ARG A 13 14.70 -16.80 -0.57
C ARG A 13 15.50 -17.01 -1.84
N PHE A 14 15.74 -15.95 -2.60
CA PHE A 14 16.59 -16.03 -3.80
C PHE A 14 18.00 -16.54 -3.45
N THR A 15 18.48 -17.54 -4.19
CA THR A 15 19.83 -18.09 -4.03
C THR A 15 20.87 -17.25 -4.77
N VAL A 16 22.15 -17.47 -4.44
CA VAL A 16 23.28 -16.81 -5.10
C VAL A 16 23.25 -17.11 -6.60
N GLY A 17 23.40 -16.07 -7.43
CA GLY A 17 23.34 -16.17 -8.89
C GLY A 17 21.94 -15.93 -9.48
N ASN A 18 20.91 -15.82 -8.64
CA ASN A 18 19.57 -15.48 -9.12
C ASN A 18 19.55 -14.08 -9.77
N LYS A 19 19.11 -14.02 -11.03
CA LYS A 19 19.06 -12.79 -11.83
C LYS A 19 17.89 -11.86 -11.47
N ALA A 20 16.87 -12.33 -10.74
CA ALA A 20 15.73 -11.53 -10.31
C ALA A 20 16.13 -10.42 -9.31
N ALA A 21 17.24 -10.60 -8.58
CA ALA A 21 17.71 -9.65 -7.56
C ALA A 21 18.90 -8.76 -8.00
N VAL A 22 19.27 -8.75 -9.29
CA VAL A 22 20.47 -8.03 -9.77
C VAL A 22 20.37 -6.51 -9.62
N GLY A 23 19.17 -5.94 -9.74
CA GLY A 23 18.94 -4.49 -9.60
C GLY A 23 19.26 -3.93 -8.21
N ARG A 24 19.15 -4.76 -7.16
CA ARG A 24 19.46 -4.37 -5.77
C ARG A 24 20.95 -4.11 -5.55
N ARG A 25 21.82 -4.70 -6.38
CA ARG A 25 23.30 -4.58 -6.27
C ARG A 25 23.86 -3.31 -6.90
N THR A 26 23.00 -2.44 -7.41
CA THR A 26 23.44 -1.15 -7.96
C THR A 26 23.66 -0.16 -6.81
N ARG A 27 24.71 0.66 -6.90
CA ARG A 27 24.98 1.71 -5.90
C ARG A 27 23.79 2.65 -5.71
N HIS A 28 23.04 2.90 -6.78
CA HIS A 28 21.82 3.71 -6.71
C HIS A 28 20.74 3.05 -5.84
N ALA A 29 20.43 1.78 -6.09
CA ALA A 29 19.42 1.05 -5.32
C ALA A 29 19.81 0.92 -3.83
N GLU A 30 21.09 0.69 -3.53
CA GLU A 30 21.60 0.64 -2.16
C GLU A 30 21.45 1.99 -1.44
N ARG A 31 21.79 3.10 -2.11
CA ARG A 31 21.63 4.46 -1.55
C ARG A 31 20.17 4.77 -1.26
N VAL A 32 19.27 4.45 -2.20
CA VAL A 32 17.82 4.66 -2.00
C VAL A 32 17.28 3.79 -0.87
N GLY A 33 17.74 2.54 -0.74
CA GLY A 33 17.38 1.66 0.37
C GLY A 33 17.71 2.29 1.72
N LYS A 34 18.95 2.75 1.90
CA LYS A 34 19.38 3.41 3.14
C LYS A 34 18.57 4.67 3.47
N LEU A 35 18.25 5.49 2.46
CA LEU A 35 17.41 6.68 2.68
C LEU A 35 15.98 6.32 3.11
N ARG A 36 15.44 5.21 2.61
CA ARG A 36 14.12 4.71 3.04
C ARG A 36 14.16 4.15 4.45
N ASP A 37 15.21 3.43 4.79
CA ASP A 37 15.40 2.88 6.14
C ASP A 37 15.46 4.03 7.16
N GLU A 38 16.30 5.04 6.92
CA GLU A 38 16.38 6.26 7.75
C GLU A 38 15.06 7.01 7.83
N LEU A 39 14.32 7.13 6.71
CA LEU A 39 13.01 7.78 6.71
C LEU A 39 12.02 7.01 7.60
N LEU A 40 12.00 5.69 7.52
CA LEU A 40 11.12 4.86 8.34
C LEU A 40 11.48 4.94 9.82
N ASP A 41 12.78 4.95 10.15
CA ASP A 41 13.27 5.09 11.52
C ASP A 41 12.93 6.49 12.10
N ALA A 42 12.98 7.54 11.28
CA ALA A 42 12.66 8.90 11.69
C ALA A 42 11.16 9.17 11.86
N ILE A 43 10.29 8.42 11.16
CA ILE A 43 8.84 8.59 11.24
C ILE A 43 8.31 8.04 12.56
N THR A 44 8.01 8.95 13.48
CA THR A 44 7.37 8.61 14.76
C THR A 44 5.86 8.87 14.73
N PRO A 45 5.06 8.24 15.61
CA PRO A 45 3.64 8.54 15.75
C PRO A 45 3.36 10.04 15.99
N GLU A 46 4.24 10.72 16.71
CA GLU A 46 4.14 12.16 16.97
C GLU A 46 4.39 12.99 15.70
N ALA A 47 5.40 12.62 14.91
CA ALA A 47 5.65 13.27 13.61
C ALA A 47 4.45 13.10 12.67
N ILE A 48 3.85 11.90 12.64
CA ILE A 48 2.63 11.64 11.87
C ILE A 48 1.46 12.51 12.35
N ARG A 49 1.22 12.62 13.66
CA ARG A 49 0.18 13.51 14.19
C ARG A 49 0.37 14.95 13.74
N LYS A 50 1.59 15.49 13.81
CA LYS A 50 1.91 16.84 13.34
C LYS A 50 1.64 17.01 11.85
N ALA A 51 2.01 16.03 11.03
CA ALA A 51 1.71 16.05 9.60
C ALA A 51 0.21 16.03 9.31
N ILE A 52 -0.58 15.25 10.07
CA ILE A 52 -2.03 15.22 9.96
C ILE A 52 -2.64 16.58 10.35
N THR A 53 -2.16 17.20 11.44
CA THR A 53 -2.61 18.56 11.81
C THR A 53 -2.31 19.57 10.72
N ALA A 54 -1.14 19.50 10.08
CA ALA A 54 -0.81 20.37 8.95
C ALA A 54 -1.73 20.10 7.74
N LEU A 55 -2.00 18.84 7.42
CA LEU A 55 -2.94 18.45 6.36
C LEU A 55 -4.34 19.02 6.58
N ILE A 56 -4.85 18.95 7.82
CA ILE A 56 -6.17 19.50 8.17
C ILE A 56 -6.18 21.02 7.97
N ARG A 57 -5.16 21.73 8.43
CA ARG A 57 -5.06 23.20 8.24
C ARG A 57 -5.02 23.59 6.77
N GLU A 58 -4.25 22.86 5.96
CA GLU A 58 -4.21 23.08 4.51
C GLU A 58 -5.59 22.83 3.88
N ALA A 59 -6.29 21.77 4.29
CA ALA A 59 -7.64 21.51 3.81
C ALA A 59 -8.62 22.64 4.19
N GLU A 60 -8.58 23.11 5.44
CA GLU A 60 -9.40 24.23 5.94
C GLU A 60 -9.13 25.54 5.20
N SER A 61 -7.90 25.73 4.68
CA SER A 61 -7.54 26.90 3.85
C SER A 61 -8.15 26.89 2.44
N GLY A 62 -8.83 25.80 2.05
CA GLY A 62 -9.40 25.63 0.71
C GLY A 62 -8.50 24.92 -0.29
N ASN A 63 -7.37 24.34 0.16
CA ASN A 63 -6.50 23.55 -0.71
C ASN A 63 -7.20 22.25 -1.13
N VAL A 64 -7.72 22.20 -2.36
CA VAL A 64 -8.51 21.08 -2.88
C VAL A 64 -7.77 19.75 -2.83
N ALA A 65 -6.44 19.75 -3.02
CA ALA A 65 -5.65 18.51 -2.93
C ALA A 65 -5.60 17.97 -1.49
N ALA A 66 -5.42 18.85 -0.50
CA ALA A 66 -5.45 18.49 0.91
C ALA A 66 -6.84 18.03 1.36
N ILE A 67 -7.91 18.72 0.90
CA ILE A 67 -9.30 18.33 1.15
C ILE A 67 -9.56 16.92 0.62
N ARG A 68 -9.17 16.65 -0.63
CA ARG A 68 -9.37 15.34 -1.25
C ARG A 68 -8.63 14.25 -0.49
N GLU A 69 -7.36 14.47 -0.16
CA GLU A 69 -6.57 13.50 0.61
C GLU A 69 -7.17 13.23 1.99
N LEU A 70 -7.66 14.28 2.68
CA LEU A 70 -8.31 14.17 3.97
C LEU A 70 -9.61 13.34 3.87
N LEU A 71 -10.46 13.63 2.90
CA LEU A 71 -11.73 12.90 2.69
C LEU A 71 -11.49 11.45 2.27
N ASP A 72 -10.56 11.20 1.33
CA ASP A 72 -10.22 9.86 0.86
C ASP A 72 -9.71 8.96 2.00
N ARG A 73 -9.02 9.52 3.01
CA ARG A 73 -8.54 8.77 4.17
C ARG A 73 -9.51 8.69 5.34
N ALA A 74 -10.36 9.70 5.55
CA ALA A 74 -11.29 9.74 6.68
C ALA A 74 -12.62 9.05 6.38
N VAL A 75 -13.17 9.27 5.19
CA VAL A 75 -14.49 8.77 4.77
C VAL A 75 -14.35 7.64 3.75
N GLY A 76 -13.21 7.58 3.05
CA GLY A 76 -12.97 6.64 1.96
C GLY A 76 -13.30 7.27 0.60
N LYS A 77 -12.91 6.57 -0.47
CA LYS A 77 -13.28 6.98 -1.82
C LYS A 77 -14.79 6.79 -2.01
N PRO A 78 -15.48 7.72 -2.70
CA PRO A 78 -16.85 7.48 -3.13
C PRO A 78 -16.94 6.16 -3.88
N ILE A 79 -17.81 5.27 -3.40
CA ILE A 79 -18.08 3.99 -4.07
C ILE A 79 -18.92 4.30 -5.31
N GLU A 80 -18.51 3.79 -6.47
CA GLU A 80 -19.30 3.90 -7.68
C GLU A 80 -20.63 3.16 -7.49
N ALA A 81 -21.74 3.78 -7.94
CA ALA A 81 -23.08 3.22 -7.73
C ALA A 81 -23.24 1.80 -8.31
N ASP A 82 -22.59 1.50 -9.43
CA ASP A 82 -22.56 0.17 -10.04
C ASP A 82 -21.90 -0.89 -9.13
N LEU A 83 -20.90 -0.49 -8.35
CA LEU A 83 -20.24 -1.39 -7.40
C LEU A 83 -21.16 -1.76 -6.22
N LEU A 84 -21.98 -0.81 -5.77
CA LEU A 84 -22.98 -1.03 -4.71
C LEU A 84 -24.08 -2.00 -5.18
N GLU A 85 -24.66 -1.77 -6.36
CA GLU A 85 -25.66 -2.67 -6.95
C GLU A 85 -25.09 -4.10 -7.12
N ARG A 86 -23.84 -4.21 -7.57
CA ARG A 86 -23.18 -5.50 -7.72
C ARG A 86 -22.94 -6.20 -6.39
N LEU A 87 -22.58 -5.47 -5.33
CA LEU A 87 -22.44 -6.02 -3.97
C LEU A 87 -23.77 -6.56 -3.45
N GLU A 88 -24.86 -5.80 -3.58
CA GLU A 88 -26.20 -6.22 -3.15
C GLU A 88 -26.67 -7.50 -3.86
N SER A 89 -26.42 -7.60 -5.18
CA SER A 89 -26.75 -8.81 -5.94
C SER A 89 -25.98 -10.04 -5.46
N LEU A 90 -24.69 -9.88 -5.11
CA LEU A 90 -23.84 -10.95 -4.59
C LEU A 90 -24.27 -11.37 -3.18
N GLU A 91 -24.60 -10.41 -2.32
CA GLU A 91 -25.09 -10.68 -0.97
C GLU A 91 -26.38 -11.49 -1.00
N THR A 92 -27.30 -11.14 -1.90
CA THR A 92 -28.56 -11.87 -2.13
C THR A 92 -28.29 -13.30 -2.58
N ALA A 93 -27.43 -13.49 -3.60
CA ALA A 93 -27.09 -14.81 -4.10
C ALA A 93 -26.37 -15.70 -3.06
N ILE A 94 -25.57 -15.10 -2.17
CA ILE A 94 -24.93 -15.83 -1.06
C ILE A 94 -25.96 -16.23 -0.01
N ALA A 95 -26.91 -15.35 0.31
CA ALA A 95 -27.98 -15.63 1.27
C ALA A 95 -28.87 -16.78 0.81
N GLU A 96 -29.23 -16.83 -0.48
CA GLU A 96 -30.03 -17.89 -1.09
C GLU A 96 -29.31 -19.24 -1.21
N ARG A 97 -27.97 -19.22 -1.23
CA ARG A 97 -27.12 -20.41 -1.41
C ARG A 97 -26.67 -21.04 -0.09
N LYS A 98 -27.03 -20.45 1.06
CA LYS A 98 -26.80 -21.05 2.38
C LYS A 98 -27.66 -22.32 2.49
N PRO A 99 -27.10 -23.48 2.89
CA PRO A 99 -27.85 -24.73 3.02
C PRO A 99 -28.92 -24.67 4.10
#